data_AF-A0A952ZVU0-F1
#
_entry.id   AF-A0A952ZVU0-F1
#
_cell.length_a   1.000
_cell.length_b   1.000
_cell.length_c   1.000
_cell.angle_alpha   90.00
_cell.angle_beta   90.00
_cell.angle_gamma   90.00
#
_symmetry.space_group_name_H-M   'P 1'
#
loop_
_entity.id
_entity.type
_entity.pdbx_description
1 polymer ?
#
loop_
_entity_poly.entity_id
_entity_poly.type
_entity_poly.pdbx_seq_one_letter_code
_entity_poly.pdbx_strand_id
1 'polypeptide(L)'
;MKLTRTLSILGVAAGLILSSVNSFAQQAQALPRALAAQLQRAVATGNAQAIAALAASNPALAAQIAQTAAQAAGSTSPVAAAAIAQAVTQIAQTLTTSNPAAAANLAASAASIVSQPAVVAVAPAVAANVAAAATAIVSNPAVIAANPVAVAQVAVNSATVANNPSVQAAAPQAAASVLAVATALSTNPVVVAAVPSVTQQVANAGPVVAQQAVVVTQQVTNNPPPPAEQPVNQGSSSPN
;
A
#
# COMPACT_ATOMS: atom_id res chain seq x y z
N MET A 1 20.93 37.40 -76.38
CA MET A 1 19.53 36.90 -76.43
C MET A 1 19.47 35.49 -75.87
N LYS A 2 18.71 35.31 -74.78
CA LYS A 2 17.94 34.13 -74.32
C LYS A 2 18.07 33.98 -72.81
N LEU A 3 17.03 34.50 -72.14
CA LEU A 3 16.65 34.20 -70.77
C LEU A 3 16.30 32.72 -70.66
N THR A 4 16.74 32.05 -69.59
CA THR A 4 16.06 30.86 -69.10
C THR A 4 15.85 31.01 -67.59
N ARG A 5 14.62 31.39 -67.24
CA ARG A 5 14.03 31.29 -65.90
C ARG A 5 14.09 29.83 -65.45
N THR A 6 14.59 29.57 -64.24
CA THR A 6 14.34 28.29 -63.57
C THR A 6 13.66 28.53 -62.23
N LEU A 7 12.53 27.84 -62.11
CA LEU A 7 11.48 27.88 -61.10
C LEU A 7 11.96 27.47 -59.70
N SER A 8 11.39 28.16 -58.71
CA SER A 8 11.24 27.72 -57.33
C SER A 8 10.48 26.40 -57.25
N ILE A 9 10.96 25.43 -56.47
CA ILE A 9 10.12 24.41 -55.85
C ILE A 9 10.40 24.40 -54.35
N LEU A 10 9.39 24.90 -53.65
CA LEU A 10 9.13 24.84 -52.22
C LEU A 10 8.86 23.38 -51.84
N GLY A 11 9.58 22.85 -50.84
CA GLY A 11 9.41 21.47 -50.39
C GLY A 11 9.87 21.28 -48.95
N VAL A 12 9.23 21.99 -48.02
CA VAL A 12 9.39 21.73 -46.58
C VAL A 12 8.42 20.60 -46.20
N ALA A 13 8.92 19.37 -46.18
CA ALA A 13 8.24 18.23 -45.58
C ALA A 13 8.71 18.08 -44.12
N ALA A 14 8.08 18.84 -43.23
CA ALA A 14 8.23 18.69 -41.78
C ALA A 14 6.88 18.27 -41.19
N GLY A 15 6.84 17.13 -40.51
CA GLY A 15 5.68 16.75 -39.69
C GLY A 15 5.31 15.26 -39.69
N LEU A 16 6.24 14.37 -39.33
CA LEU A 16 5.85 13.07 -38.76
C LEU A 16 5.87 13.25 -37.23
N ILE A 17 4.75 13.69 -36.65
CA ILE A 17 4.59 13.69 -35.19
C ILE A 17 3.96 12.36 -34.80
N LEU A 18 4.75 11.56 -34.09
CA LEU A 18 4.37 10.34 -33.40
C LEU A 18 3.25 10.63 -32.39
N SER A 19 2.01 10.26 -32.73
CA SER A 19 0.85 10.30 -31.83
C SER A 19 0.41 8.88 -31.49
N SER A 20 1.22 8.11 -30.76
CA SER A 20 0.82 6.76 -30.31
C SER A 20 1.48 6.30 -29.01
N VAL A 21 1.60 7.20 -28.04
CA VAL A 21 1.93 6.83 -26.64
C VAL A 21 1.02 7.62 -25.70
N ASN A 22 -0.23 7.17 -25.52
CA ASN A 22 -1.04 7.44 -24.32
C ASN A 22 -2.45 6.77 -24.34
N SER A 23 -2.64 5.65 -25.04
CA SER A 23 -3.96 4.98 -25.11
C SER A 23 -4.39 4.23 -23.83
N PHE A 24 -3.54 4.16 -22.80
CA PHE A 24 -3.84 3.39 -21.58
C PHE A 24 -4.62 4.18 -20.51
N ALA A 25 -4.84 5.49 -20.70
CA ALA A 25 -5.51 6.33 -19.70
C ALA A 25 -7.05 6.42 -19.83
N GLN A 26 -7.67 5.91 -20.91
CA GLN A 26 -9.09 6.19 -21.19
C GLN A 26 -10.05 5.01 -21.36
N GLN A 27 -9.61 3.76 -21.17
CA GLN A 27 -10.52 2.62 -21.12
C GLN A 27 -10.34 1.82 -19.81
N ALA A 28 -10.59 2.50 -18.68
CA ALA A 28 -11.08 1.80 -17.51
C ALA A 28 -12.50 1.32 -17.83
N GLN A 29 -12.60 0.22 -18.55
CA GLN A 29 -13.87 -0.43 -18.84
C GLN A 29 -14.53 -0.71 -17.48
N ALA A 30 -15.71 -0.15 -17.24
CA ALA A 30 -16.37 -0.34 -15.95
C ALA A 30 -16.56 -1.84 -15.69
N LEU A 31 -16.24 -2.32 -14.49
CA LEU A 31 -16.44 -3.73 -14.14
C LEU A 31 -17.90 -4.11 -14.46
N PRO A 32 -18.14 -5.22 -15.19
CA PRO A 32 -19.50 -5.72 -15.38
C PRO A 32 -20.22 -5.84 -14.04
N ARG A 33 -21.47 -5.38 -13.93
CA ARG A 33 -22.18 -5.30 -12.64
C ARG A 33 -22.21 -6.62 -11.86
N ALA A 34 -22.35 -7.74 -12.57
CA ALA A 34 -22.33 -9.07 -11.95
C ALA A 34 -20.96 -9.39 -11.31
N LEU A 35 -19.87 -9.06 -12.01
CA LEU A 35 -18.51 -9.22 -11.51
C LEU A 35 -18.24 -8.30 -10.32
N ALA A 36 -18.69 -7.04 -10.40
CA ALA A 36 -18.57 -6.08 -9.30
C ALA A 36 -19.28 -6.59 -8.03
N ALA A 37 -20.48 -7.16 -8.16
CA ALA A 37 -21.21 -7.73 -7.04
C ALA A 37 -20.52 -8.97 -6.44
N GLN A 38 -19.94 -9.84 -7.27
CA GLN A 38 -19.15 -10.99 -6.81
C GLN A 38 -17.89 -10.53 -6.08
N LEU A 39 -17.18 -9.54 -6.62
CA LEU A 39 -16.00 -8.95 -5.99
C LEU A 39 -16.35 -8.30 -4.65
N GLN A 40 -17.43 -7.53 -4.59
CA GLN A 40 -17.88 -6.89 -3.36
C GLN A 40 -18.20 -7.91 -2.25
N ARG A 41 -18.83 -9.05 -2.60
CA ARG A 41 -19.06 -10.15 -1.65
C ARG A 41 -17.75 -10.80 -1.18
N ALA A 42 -16.82 -11.05 -2.11
CA ALA A 42 -15.52 -11.63 -1.78
C ALA A 42 -14.71 -10.70 -0.86
N VAL A 43 -14.71 -9.41 -1.13
CA VAL A 43 -14.04 -8.38 -0.31
C VAL A 43 -14.70 -8.25 1.06
N ALA A 44 -16.04 -8.17 1.13
CA ALA A 44 -16.75 -8.06 2.41
C ALA A 44 -16.49 -9.25 3.34
N THR A 45 -16.21 -10.42 2.78
CA THR A 45 -15.88 -11.64 3.54
C THR A 45 -14.38 -11.86 3.71
N GLY A 46 -13.52 -11.00 3.14
CA GLY A 46 -12.07 -11.22 3.12
C GLY A 46 -11.63 -12.48 2.39
N ASN A 47 -12.44 -12.99 1.46
CA ASN A 47 -12.19 -14.25 0.75
C ASN A 47 -11.15 -14.04 -0.37
N ALA A 48 -9.88 -14.12 0.01
CA ALA A 48 -8.73 -13.96 -0.87
C ALA A 48 -8.77 -14.91 -2.09
N GLN A 49 -9.18 -16.17 -1.87
CA GLN A 49 -9.26 -17.19 -2.91
C GLN A 49 -10.31 -16.83 -3.96
N ALA A 50 -11.46 -16.31 -3.53
CA ALA A 50 -12.48 -15.83 -4.46
C ALA A 50 -11.96 -14.64 -5.27
N ILE A 51 -11.30 -13.66 -4.65
CA ILE A 51 -10.71 -12.51 -5.37
C ILE A 51 -9.70 -12.99 -6.42
N ALA A 52 -8.80 -13.89 -6.04
CA ALA A 52 -7.80 -14.46 -6.95
C ALA A 52 -8.45 -15.28 -8.08
N ALA A 53 -9.47 -16.08 -7.78
CA ALA A 53 -10.22 -16.85 -8.77
C ALA A 53 -10.96 -15.93 -9.76
N LEU A 54 -11.61 -14.87 -9.28
CA LEU A 54 -12.25 -13.87 -10.12
C LEU A 54 -11.25 -13.23 -11.10
N ALA A 55 -10.06 -12.88 -10.61
CA ALA A 55 -8.99 -12.32 -11.45
C ALA A 55 -8.44 -13.34 -12.45
N ALA A 56 -8.24 -14.59 -12.04
CA ALA A 56 -7.78 -15.67 -12.91
C ALA A 56 -8.77 -15.99 -14.03
N SER A 57 -10.07 -15.96 -13.73
CA SER A 57 -11.14 -16.13 -14.75
C SER A 57 -11.29 -14.92 -15.67
N ASN A 58 -10.74 -13.75 -15.31
CA ASN A 58 -10.87 -12.51 -16.06
C ASN A 58 -9.51 -11.81 -16.21
N PRO A 59 -8.53 -12.38 -16.93
CA PRO A 59 -7.16 -11.87 -16.96
C PRO A 59 -7.07 -10.42 -17.50
N ALA A 60 -7.93 -10.04 -18.44
CA ALA A 60 -8.02 -8.67 -18.95
C ALA A 60 -8.47 -7.65 -17.90
N LEU A 61 -9.20 -8.08 -16.87
CA LEU A 61 -9.71 -7.25 -15.78
C LEU A 61 -8.96 -7.48 -14.46
N ALA A 62 -7.97 -8.39 -14.42
CA ALA A 62 -7.29 -8.79 -13.19
C ALA A 62 -6.69 -7.59 -12.44
N ALA A 63 -6.06 -6.66 -13.16
CA ALA A 63 -5.51 -5.44 -12.57
C ALA A 63 -6.59 -4.56 -11.92
N GLN A 64 -7.75 -4.43 -12.57
CA GLN A 64 -8.85 -3.61 -12.08
C GLN A 64 -9.54 -4.27 -10.88
N ILE A 65 -9.74 -5.59 -10.91
CA ILE A 65 -10.26 -6.39 -9.79
C ILE A 65 -9.35 -6.21 -8.57
N ALA A 66 -8.04 -6.34 -8.73
CA ALA A 66 -7.08 -6.18 -7.66
C ALA A 66 -7.04 -4.74 -7.11
N GLN A 67 -7.11 -3.72 -7.98
CA GLN A 67 -7.19 -2.32 -7.55
C GLN A 67 -8.45 -2.03 -6.74
N THR A 68 -9.62 -2.51 -7.20
CA THR A 68 -10.88 -2.35 -6.47
C THR A 68 -10.85 -3.08 -5.13
N ALA A 69 -10.30 -4.30 -5.08
CA ALA A 69 -10.13 -5.03 -3.83
C ALA A 69 -9.21 -4.27 -2.86
N ALA A 70 -8.07 -3.77 -3.33
CA ALA A 70 -7.12 -3.03 -2.53
C ALA A 70 -7.72 -1.72 -1.96
N GLN A 71 -8.49 -0.98 -2.76
CA GLN A 71 -9.19 0.22 -2.29
C GLN A 71 -10.20 -0.08 -1.19
N ALA A 72 -10.92 -1.19 -1.32
CA ALA A 72 -11.91 -1.60 -0.32
C ALA A 72 -11.28 -2.19 0.95
N ALA A 73 -10.02 -2.64 0.93
CA ALA A 73 -9.35 -3.18 2.11
C ALA A 73 -9.35 -2.19 3.30
N GLY A 74 -9.25 -0.88 3.03
CA GLY A 74 -9.24 0.17 4.06
C GLY A 74 -10.55 0.33 4.84
N SER A 75 -11.65 -0.26 4.38
CA SER A 75 -12.94 -0.26 5.07
C SER A 75 -13.36 -1.64 5.60
N THR A 76 -12.46 -2.63 5.53
CA THR A 76 -12.71 -4.00 6.03
C THR A 76 -12.04 -4.24 7.38
N SER A 77 -12.31 -5.40 8.01
CA SER A 77 -11.58 -5.79 9.22
C SER A 77 -10.08 -5.99 8.92
N PRO A 78 -9.18 -5.82 9.90
CA PRO A 78 -7.74 -6.00 9.68
C PRO A 78 -7.36 -7.39 9.15
N VAL A 79 -8.11 -8.44 9.56
CA VAL A 79 -7.93 -9.82 9.04
C VAL A 79 -8.30 -9.90 7.56
N ALA A 80 -9.45 -9.32 7.18
CA ALA A 80 -9.89 -9.29 5.79
C ALA A 80 -8.94 -8.47 4.92
N ALA A 81 -8.47 -7.32 5.42
CA ALA A 81 -7.47 -6.50 4.74
C ALA A 81 -6.17 -7.27 4.48
N ALA A 82 -5.68 -8.04 5.46
CA ALA A 82 -4.51 -8.91 5.29
C ALA A 82 -4.71 -9.95 4.18
N ALA A 83 -5.88 -10.61 4.16
CA ALA A 83 -6.24 -11.59 3.14
C ALA A 83 -6.38 -10.96 1.74
N ILE A 84 -7.00 -9.78 1.66
CA ILE A 84 -7.08 -9.00 0.42
C ILE A 84 -5.68 -8.65 -0.09
N ALA A 85 -4.78 -8.21 0.78
CA ALA A 85 -3.41 -7.90 0.40
C ALA A 85 -2.68 -9.11 -0.18
N GLN A 86 -2.87 -10.31 0.40
CA GLN A 86 -2.34 -11.55 -0.16
C GLN A 86 -2.87 -11.82 -1.58
N ALA A 87 -4.19 -11.69 -1.79
CA ALA A 87 -4.80 -11.88 -3.10
C ALA A 87 -4.28 -10.87 -4.13
N VAL A 88 -4.18 -9.59 -3.75
CA VAL A 88 -3.67 -8.51 -4.59
C VAL A 88 -2.23 -8.79 -5.00
N THR A 89 -1.38 -9.26 -4.07
CA THR A 89 0.01 -9.63 -4.39
C THR A 89 0.10 -10.82 -5.33
N GLN A 90 -0.74 -11.85 -5.15
CA GLN A 90 -0.80 -12.98 -6.09
C GLN A 90 -1.19 -12.53 -7.49
N ILE A 91 -2.17 -11.63 -7.62
CA ILE A 91 -2.58 -11.06 -8.92
C ILE A 91 -1.45 -10.19 -9.50
N ALA A 92 -0.78 -9.38 -8.67
CA ALA A 92 0.35 -8.57 -9.13
C ALA A 92 1.47 -9.44 -9.72
N GLN A 93 1.72 -10.62 -9.13
CA GLN A 93 2.74 -11.55 -9.60
C GLN A 93 2.43 -12.13 -10.99
N THR A 94 1.16 -12.35 -11.33
CA THR A 94 0.79 -12.82 -12.68
C THR A 94 0.90 -11.73 -13.74
N LEU A 95 0.95 -10.46 -13.34
CA LEU A 95 1.03 -9.30 -14.22
C LEU A 95 2.46 -8.83 -14.49
N THR A 96 3.49 -9.38 -13.83
CA THR A 96 4.87 -8.87 -13.95
C THR A 96 5.42 -8.88 -15.38
N THR A 97 4.97 -9.83 -16.21
CA THR A 97 5.39 -9.98 -17.60
C THR A 97 4.46 -9.27 -18.58
N SER A 98 3.15 -9.32 -18.36
CA SER A 98 2.16 -8.76 -19.29
C SER A 98 1.89 -7.27 -19.06
N ASN A 99 1.99 -6.81 -17.79
CA ASN A 99 1.76 -5.43 -17.40
C ASN A 99 2.60 -5.06 -16.14
N PRO A 100 3.92 -4.86 -16.32
CA PRO A 100 4.84 -4.59 -15.20
C PRO A 100 4.49 -3.33 -14.41
N ALA A 101 3.93 -2.30 -15.05
CA ALA A 101 3.49 -1.08 -14.36
C ALA A 101 2.30 -1.34 -13.42
N ALA A 102 1.32 -2.14 -13.86
CA ALA A 102 0.20 -2.56 -13.01
C ALA A 102 0.68 -3.45 -11.86
N ALA A 103 1.60 -4.39 -12.13
CA ALA A 103 2.21 -5.21 -11.08
C ALA A 103 2.87 -4.37 -9.98
N ALA A 104 3.63 -3.33 -10.35
CA ALA A 104 4.24 -2.41 -9.40
C ALA A 104 3.20 -1.68 -8.53
N ASN A 105 2.15 -1.13 -9.14
CA ASN A 105 1.10 -0.41 -8.44
C ASN A 105 0.31 -1.30 -7.47
N LEU A 106 0.04 -2.54 -7.88
CA LEU A 106 -0.65 -3.52 -7.03
C LEU A 106 0.25 -3.98 -5.87
N ALA A 107 1.54 -4.22 -6.13
CA ALA A 107 2.51 -4.53 -5.07
C ALA A 107 2.60 -3.38 -4.05
N ALA A 108 2.63 -2.13 -4.52
CA ALA A 108 2.60 -0.94 -3.65
C ALA A 108 1.33 -0.87 -2.81
N SER A 109 0.19 -1.17 -3.42
CA SER A 109 -1.11 -1.20 -2.74
C SER A 109 -1.15 -2.29 -1.67
N ALA A 110 -0.72 -3.50 -1.99
CA ALA A 110 -0.66 -4.61 -1.02
C ALA A 110 0.30 -4.30 0.13
N ALA A 111 1.50 -3.78 -0.16
CA ALA A 111 2.46 -3.36 0.85
C ALA A 111 1.91 -2.25 1.75
N SER A 112 1.14 -1.31 1.19
CA SER A 112 0.45 -0.25 1.96
C SER A 112 -0.63 -0.79 2.88
N ILE A 113 -1.38 -1.81 2.43
CA ILE A 113 -2.39 -2.45 3.28
C ILE A 113 -1.73 -3.14 4.48
N VAL A 114 -0.67 -3.89 4.24
CA VAL A 114 0.00 -4.63 5.32
C VAL A 114 0.93 -3.79 6.19
N SER A 115 1.28 -2.56 5.79
CA SER A 115 1.98 -1.61 6.65
C SER A 115 1.06 -0.90 7.65
N GLN A 116 -0.26 -1.06 7.53
CA GLN A 116 -1.21 -0.49 8.48
C GLN A 116 -1.04 -1.12 9.86
N PRO A 117 -0.92 -0.32 10.95
CA PRO A 117 -0.68 -0.85 12.29
C PRO A 117 -1.68 -1.91 12.74
N ALA A 118 -2.97 -1.72 12.41
CA ALA A 118 -4.03 -2.67 12.78
C ALA A 118 -3.86 -4.03 12.08
N VAL A 119 -3.41 -4.04 10.82
CA VAL A 119 -3.16 -5.28 10.07
C VAL A 119 -1.94 -6.00 10.63
N VAL A 120 -0.86 -5.27 10.90
CA VAL A 120 0.36 -5.83 11.49
C VAL A 120 0.10 -6.42 12.88
N ALA A 121 -0.71 -5.74 13.69
CA ALA A 121 -1.04 -6.22 15.04
C ALA A 121 -1.83 -7.54 15.02
N VAL A 122 -2.73 -7.72 14.05
CA VAL A 122 -3.62 -8.89 13.99
C VAL A 122 -3.03 -10.05 13.19
N ALA A 123 -2.26 -9.76 12.14
CA ALA A 123 -1.71 -10.76 11.23
C ALA A 123 -0.24 -10.49 10.86
N PRO A 124 0.69 -10.45 11.84
CA PRO A 124 2.08 -10.05 11.60
C PRO A 124 2.81 -10.97 10.61
N ALA A 125 2.59 -12.29 10.68
CA ALA A 125 3.19 -13.23 9.74
C ALA A 125 2.67 -13.04 8.31
N VAL A 126 1.39 -12.71 8.15
CA VAL A 126 0.81 -12.39 6.83
C VAL A 126 1.42 -11.11 6.28
N ALA A 127 1.54 -10.07 7.12
CA ALA A 127 2.16 -8.82 6.72
C ALA A 127 3.60 -9.03 6.23
N ALA A 128 4.39 -9.83 6.95
CA ALA A 128 5.76 -10.19 6.56
C ALA A 128 5.81 -10.87 5.18
N ASN A 129 4.95 -11.87 4.96
CA ASN A 129 4.93 -12.63 3.72
C ASN A 129 4.46 -11.78 2.53
N VAL A 130 3.46 -10.90 2.73
CA VAL A 130 3.00 -9.98 1.70
C VAL A 130 4.08 -8.96 1.36
N ALA A 131 4.77 -8.40 2.35
CA ALA A 131 5.90 -7.50 2.13
C ALA A 131 7.05 -8.20 1.37
N ALA A 132 7.37 -9.45 1.73
CA ALA A 132 8.37 -10.25 1.03
C ALA A 132 7.99 -10.50 -0.43
N ALA A 133 6.74 -10.88 -0.70
CA ALA A 133 6.27 -11.09 -2.06
C ALA A 133 6.19 -9.78 -2.86
N ALA A 134 5.76 -8.67 -2.24
CA ALA A 134 5.72 -7.35 -2.89
C ALA A 134 7.13 -6.87 -3.28
N THR A 135 8.11 -6.98 -2.36
CA THR A 135 9.52 -6.65 -2.64
C THR A 135 10.13 -7.54 -3.72
N ALA A 136 9.79 -8.84 -3.75
CA ALA A 136 10.23 -9.73 -4.83
C ALA A 136 9.67 -9.32 -6.20
N ILE A 137 8.40 -8.92 -6.28
CA ILE A 137 7.77 -8.42 -7.52
C ILE A 137 8.51 -7.17 -8.03
N VAL A 138 8.73 -6.18 -7.17
CA VAL A 138 9.36 -4.92 -7.58
C VAL A 138 10.88 -4.99 -7.70
N SER A 139 11.51 -6.11 -7.33
CA SER A 139 12.92 -6.38 -7.63
C SER A 139 13.15 -6.80 -9.08
N ASN A 140 12.08 -7.07 -9.83
CA ASN A 140 12.19 -7.37 -11.26
C ASN A 140 12.59 -6.10 -12.05
N PRO A 141 13.66 -6.14 -12.87
CA PRO A 141 14.12 -4.98 -13.64
C PRO A 141 13.04 -4.35 -14.54
N ALA A 142 12.16 -5.16 -15.14
CA ALA A 142 11.08 -4.65 -15.99
C ALA A 142 10.05 -3.86 -15.17
N VAL A 143 9.77 -4.28 -13.93
CA VAL A 143 8.87 -3.60 -13.00
C VAL A 143 9.49 -2.31 -12.50
N ILE A 144 10.79 -2.32 -12.17
CA ILE A 144 11.56 -1.13 -11.78
C ILE A 144 11.53 -0.08 -12.88
N ALA A 145 11.83 -0.48 -14.12
CA ALA A 145 11.84 0.43 -15.26
C ALA A 145 10.45 0.97 -15.60
N ALA A 146 9.41 0.14 -15.43
CA ALA A 146 8.03 0.53 -15.75
C ALA A 146 7.42 1.52 -14.76
N ASN A 147 7.73 1.41 -13.46
CA ASN A 147 7.16 2.30 -12.44
C ASN A 147 8.07 2.43 -11.20
N PRO A 148 9.15 3.22 -11.27
CA PRO A 148 10.11 3.36 -10.18
C PRO A 148 9.53 4.02 -8.93
N VAL A 149 8.49 4.86 -9.06
CA VAL A 149 7.82 5.50 -7.91
C VAL A 149 7.06 4.46 -7.08
N ALA A 150 6.32 3.55 -7.72
CA ALA A 150 5.65 2.47 -7.00
C ALA A 150 6.65 1.51 -6.33
N VAL A 151 7.80 1.26 -6.97
CA VAL A 151 8.90 0.48 -6.37
C VAL A 151 9.43 1.15 -5.10
N ALA A 152 9.67 2.46 -5.12
CA ALA A 152 10.08 3.21 -3.94
C ALA A 152 9.05 3.06 -2.81
N GLN A 153 7.76 3.18 -3.12
CA GLN A 153 6.69 3.02 -2.13
C GLN A 153 6.67 1.62 -1.53
N VAL A 154 6.87 0.57 -2.33
CA VAL A 154 6.99 -0.81 -1.83
C VAL A 154 8.18 -0.93 -0.89
N ALA A 155 9.35 -0.40 -1.26
CA ALA A 155 10.54 -0.46 -0.42
C ALA A 155 10.29 0.20 0.95
N VAL A 156 9.70 1.40 0.98
CA VAL A 156 9.38 2.11 2.23
C VAL A 156 8.35 1.34 3.06
N ASN A 157 7.22 0.95 2.47
CA ASN A 157 6.16 0.24 3.20
C ASN A 157 6.65 -1.10 3.75
N SER A 158 7.44 -1.83 2.96
CA SER A 158 7.97 -3.14 3.36
C SER A 158 9.03 -3.01 4.44
N ALA A 159 9.87 -1.97 4.40
CA ALA A 159 10.80 -1.65 5.49
C ALA A 159 10.04 -1.33 6.79
N THR A 160 8.94 -0.57 6.73
CA THR A 160 8.07 -0.30 7.89
C THR A 160 7.52 -1.60 8.49
N VAL A 161 7.06 -2.53 7.64
CA VAL A 161 6.57 -3.84 8.09
C VAL A 161 7.70 -4.67 8.72
N ALA A 162 8.86 -4.76 8.07
CA ALA A 162 9.99 -5.55 8.54
C ALA A 162 10.62 -5.01 9.84
N ASN A 163 10.57 -3.69 10.07
CA ASN A 163 11.04 -3.07 11.31
C ASN A 163 10.02 -3.15 12.45
N ASN A 164 8.81 -3.68 12.21
CA ASN A 164 7.82 -3.83 13.26
C ASN A 164 8.21 -4.99 14.20
N PRO A 165 8.25 -4.77 15.54
CA PRO A 165 8.64 -5.80 16.50
C PRO A 165 7.78 -7.06 16.45
N SER A 166 6.46 -6.93 16.24
CA SER A 166 5.55 -8.08 16.14
C SER A 166 5.83 -8.91 14.89
N VAL A 167 6.25 -8.26 13.79
CA VAL A 167 6.64 -8.95 12.56
C VAL A 167 7.97 -9.67 12.75
N GLN A 168 8.95 -9.03 13.38
CA GLN A 168 10.24 -9.65 13.68
C GLN A 168 10.08 -10.86 14.61
N ALA A 169 9.17 -10.78 15.59
CA ALA A 169 8.87 -11.91 16.46
C ALA A 169 8.14 -13.05 15.73
N ALA A 170 7.19 -12.72 14.84
CA ALA A 170 6.37 -13.72 14.16
C ALA A 170 7.05 -14.37 12.93
N ALA A 171 7.88 -13.63 12.21
CA ALA A 171 8.49 -14.06 10.94
C ALA A 171 9.88 -13.42 10.73
N PRO A 172 10.88 -13.74 11.57
CA PRO A 172 12.18 -13.08 11.58
C PRO A 172 12.93 -13.20 10.25
N GLN A 173 12.87 -14.36 9.59
CA GLN A 173 13.55 -14.57 8.30
C GLN A 173 12.93 -13.73 7.18
N ALA A 174 11.59 -13.63 7.15
CA ALA A 174 10.88 -12.81 6.18
C ALA A 174 11.20 -11.32 6.40
N ALA A 175 11.19 -10.86 7.65
CA ALA A 175 11.54 -9.48 8.01
C ALA A 175 12.97 -9.12 7.56
N ALA A 176 13.96 -9.98 7.84
CA ALA A 176 15.34 -9.75 7.43
C ALA A 176 15.52 -9.70 5.90
N SER A 177 14.87 -10.63 5.18
CA SER A 177 14.87 -10.66 3.71
C SER A 177 14.26 -9.39 3.13
N VAL A 178 13.09 -8.99 3.64
CA VAL A 178 12.40 -7.76 3.21
C VAL A 178 13.27 -6.53 3.41
N LEU A 179 13.92 -6.40 4.57
CA LEU A 179 14.77 -5.24 4.86
C LEU A 179 15.96 -5.20 3.90
N ALA A 180 16.63 -6.33 3.65
CA ALA A 180 17.74 -6.39 2.72
C ALA A 180 17.33 -5.95 1.30
N VAL A 181 16.19 -6.44 0.80
CA VAL A 181 15.68 -6.08 -0.52
C VAL A 181 15.23 -4.62 -0.56
N ALA A 182 14.52 -4.13 0.46
CA ALA A 182 14.10 -2.73 0.54
C ALA A 182 15.29 -1.78 0.54
N THR A 183 16.36 -2.09 1.28
CA THR A 183 17.61 -1.32 1.26
C THR A 183 18.24 -1.34 -0.13
N ALA A 184 18.35 -2.51 -0.78
CA ALA A 184 18.88 -2.61 -2.13
C ALA A 184 18.09 -1.75 -3.14
N LEU A 185 16.75 -1.80 -3.10
CA LEU A 185 15.87 -1.00 -3.93
C LEU A 185 16.02 0.50 -3.66
N SER A 186 16.21 0.89 -2.39
CA SER A 186 16.41 2.29 -2.00
C SER A 186 17.73 2.91 -2.49
N THR A 187 18.66 2.05 -2.92
CA THR A 187 19.95 2.47 -3.52
C THR A 187 19.97 2.26 -5.04
N ASN A 188 18.89 1.73 -5.62
CA ASN A 188 18.81 1.53 -7.06
C ASN A 188 18.77 2.89 -7.79
N PRO A 189 19.64 3.14 -8.78
CA PRO A 189 19.76 4.46 -9.41
C PRO A 189 18.49 4.90 -10.13
N VAL A 190 17.71 3.97 -10.70
CA VAL A 190 16.44 4.29 -11.38
C VAL A 190 15.39 4.73 -10.35
N VAL A 191 15.34 4.05 -9.21
CA VAL A 191 14.42 4.36 -8.12
C VAL A 191 14.80 5.69 -7.46
N VAL A 192 16.09 5.89 -7.15
CA VAL A 192 16.60 7.14 -6.56
C VAL A 192 16.41 8.34 -7.50
N ALA A 193 16.60 8.16 -8.81
CA ALA A 193 16.34 9.22 -9.77
C ALA A 193 14.85 9.63 -9.79
N ALA A 194 13.94 8.67 -9.62
CA ALA A 194 12.50 8.94 -9.55
C ALA A 194 12.05 9.50 -8.19
N VAL A 195 12.65 9.02 -7.10
CA VAL A 195 12.32 9.41 -5.71
C VAL A 195 13.63 9.62 -4.94
N PRO A 196 14.22 10.83 -4.97
CA PRO A 196 15.53 11.10 -4.37
C PRO A 196 15.58 10.89 -2.84
N SER A 197 14.43 10.97 -2.17
CA SER A 197 14.30 10.76 -0.73
C SER A 197 14.17 9.30 -0.30
N VAL A 198 14.06 8.35 -1.24
CA VAL A 198 13.73 6.94 -0.94
C VAL A 198 14.73 6.30 0.02
N THR A 199 16.04 6.58 -0.12
CA THR A 199 17.08 6.05 0.75
C THR A 199 16.86 6.50 2.20
N GLN A 200 16.53 7.77 2.40
CA GLN A 200 16.26 8.33 3.72
C GLN A 200 14.94 7.82 4.30
N GLN A 201 13.91 7.65 3.47
CA GLN A 201 12.63 7.10 3.90
C GLN A 201 12.75 5.64 4.36
N VAL A 202 13.49 4.81 3.63
CA VAL A 202 13.75 3.40 4.03
C VAL A 202 14.60 3.34 5.29
N ALA A 203 15.61 4.20 5.44
CA ALA A 203 16.39 4.30 6.67
C ALA A 203 15.54 4.74 7.88
N ASN A 204 14.61 5.68 7.66
CA ASN A 204 13.72 6.20 8.69
C ASN A 204 12.50 5.31 8.98
N ALA A 205 12.24 4.30 8.14
CA ALA A 205 11.22 3.28 8.38
C ALA A 205 11.58 2.32 9.54
N GLY A 206 12.61 2.64 10.33
CA GLY A 206 13.00 1.98 11.57
C GLY A 206 11.84 1.88 12.58
N PRO A 207 12.04 1.14 13.69
CA PRO A 207 10.94 0.74 14.57
C PRO A 207 10.15 1.96 15.01
N VAL A 208 8.91 2.08 14.52
CA VAL A 208 7.90 2.97 15.10
C VAL A 208 7.61 2.37 16.47
N VAL A 209 8.42 2.76 17.45
CA VAL A 209 8.14 2.46 18.86
C VAL A 209 6.73 2.98 19.08
N ALA A 210 5.82 2.09 19.47
CA ALA A 210 4.43 2.44 19.73
C ALA A 210 4.38 3.51 20.83
N GLN A 211 4.47 4.79 20.45
CA GLN A 211 4.11 5.93 21.30
C GLN A 211 2.59 6.02 21.31
N GLN A 212 1.94 4.98 21.82
CA GLN A 212 0.50 4.98 22.09
C GLN A 212 0.16 3.94 23.16
N ALA A 213 0.91 4.00 24.26
CA ALA A 213 0.51 3.44 25.54
C ALA A 213 1.09 4.26 26.72
N VAL A 214 1.10 5.60 26.62
CA VAL A 214 1.40 6.47 27.78
C VAL A 214 0.54 7.74 27.74
N VAL A 215 -0.77 7.62 27.50
CA VAL A 215 -1.73 8.72 27.75
C VAL A 215 -3.04 8.20 28.34
N VAL A 216 -3.03 7.18 29.20
CA VAL A 216 -4.21 6.85 30.05
C VAL A 216 -3.74 6.21 31.37
N THR A 217 -2.95 6.90 32.18
CA THR A 217 -2.81 6.54 33.61
C THR A 217 -2.37 7.69 34.53
N GLN A 218 -2.30 8.94 34.05
CA GLN A 218 -1.95 10.10 34.89
C GLN A 218 -3.13 11.05 35.14
N GLN A 219 -4.35 10.54 35.23
CA GLN A 219 -5.52 11.35 35.61
C GLN A 219 -6.34 10.79 36.77
N VAL A 220 -5.72 9.94 37.63
CA VAL A 220 -6.32 9.50 38.90
C VAL A 220 -5.32 9.70 40.05
N THR A 221 -4.90 10.95 40.28
CA THR A 221 -4.33 11.35 41.58
C THR A 221 -4.44 12.84 41.91
N ASN A 222 -5.26 13.61 41.19
CA ASN A 222 -5.54 15.02 41.53
C ASN A 222 -7.01 15.25 41.89
N ASN A 223 -7.69 14.26 42.47
CA ASN A 223 -8.89 14.60 43.25
C ASN A 223 -8.41 15.11 44.62
N PRO A 224 -8.69 16.38 44.98
CA PRO A 224 -8.53 16.81 46.36
C PRO A 224 -9.44 15.93 47.25
N PRO A 225 -9.04 15.67 48.50
CA PRO A 225 -9.89 14.94 49.43
C PRO A 225 -11.26 15.64 49.55
N PRO A 226 -12.37 14.89 49.66
CA PRO A 226 -13.66 15.48 49.94
C PRO A 226 -13.57 16.32 51.22
N PRO A 227 -14.20 17.50 51.28
CA PRO A 227 -14.20 18.33 52.49
C PRO A 227 -14.75 17.50 53.66
N ALA A 228 -14.05 17.57 54.80
CA ALA A 228 -14.44 16.89 56.02
C ALA A 228 -15.90 17.19 56.36
N GLU A 229 -16.71 16.14 56.49
CA GLU A 229 -18.05 16.22 57.04
C GLU A 229 -17.97 16.87 58.43
N GLN A 230 -18.57 18.05 58.55
CA GLN A 230 -18.76 18.69 59.86
C GLN A 230 -19.65 17.78 60.72
N PRO A 231 -19.28 17.53 61.99
CA PRO A 231 -20.11 16.73 62.88
C PRO A 231 -21.47 17.41 63.06
N VAL A 232 -22.54 16.68 62.74
CA VAL A 232 -23.91 17.06 63.04
C VAL A 232 -24.05 17.19 64.56
N ASN A 233 -24.16 18.44 65.02
CA ASN A 233 -24.39 18.79 66.41
C ASN A 233 -25.79 18.31 66.79
N GLN A 234 -25.88 17.18 67.50
CA GLN A 234 -27.13 16.68 68.08
C GLN A 234 -27.53 17.61 69.23
N GLY A 235 -28.28 18.65 68.89
CA GLY A 235 -28.98 19.50 69.84
C GLY A 235 -30.07 18.69 70.55
N SER A 236 -29.76 18.28 71.77
CA SER A 236 -30.69 17.80 72.78
C SER A 236 -31.75 18.85 73.11
N SER A 237 -33.00 18.59 72.73
CA SER A 237 -34.19 19.18 73.36
C SER A 237 -34.93 18.09 74.13
N SER A 238 -34.75 18.13 75.45
CA SER A 238 -35.55 17.40 76.44
C SER A 238 -36.83 18.17 76.80
N PRO A 239 -37.81 17.50 77.42
CA PRO A 239 -39.22 17.87 77.41
C PRO A 239 -39.58 18.91 78.48
N ASN A 240 -40.71 19.59 78.26
CA ASN A 240 -41.57 20.12 79.31
C ASN A 240 -43.03 20.09 78.85
#